data_AF-M0EW25-F1
#
_entry.id   AF-M0EW25-F1
#
_cell.length_a   1.000
_cell.length_b   1.000
_cell.length_c   1.000
_cell.angle_alpha   90.00
_cell.angle_beta   90.00
_cell.angle_gamma   90.00
#
_symmetry.space_group_name_H-M   'P 1'
#
loop_
_entity.id
_entity.type
_entity.pdbx_description
1 polymer ?
#
loop_
_entity_poly.entity_id
_entity_poly.type
_entity_poly.pdbx_seq_one_letter_code
_entity_poly.pdbx_strand_id
1 'polypeptide(L)'
;MSRLPTLAAAFVVTLAVVTGGAAVTGYVTADGAAPAPAIQNDHYQNPDLIANDTPGQATVEMDATARSQTVLVDPGVEPTSPGGAFPLPLIGLGGGGVADRDIRPLANALIENGHEVGVYVPDPNQRRPPTRPGADPPTQLGERLAEADAFVTFRTDYEPDELDAIESFVDSGGHVVLATEPDAAYSEPGAASLDATLDVTTEPGYVYNMAENDLNYQRVYAEATREMALTEGVDRAVFPSATPVGTTATGADVLRPIAGSELSTTRAPTEAPLLVRNDGVVAIGDSDFLSPDNARRADNDALIGNLADFLVTNDRTPPGPGGASGPTQPPQPGQPPANGTAG
;
A
#
# COMPACT_ATOMS: atom_id res chain seq x y z
N MET A 1 -48.34 55.43 -8.87
CA MET A 1 -47.85 55.09 -7.51
C MET A 1 -48.90 54.21 -6.84
N SER A 2 -48.73 52.89 -6.83
CA SER A 2 -49.54 51.92 -6.03
C SER A 2 -49.32 50.43 -6.43
N ARG A 3 -48.13 50.01 -6.88
CA ARG A 3 -47.90 48.59 -7.26
C ARG A 3 -47.12 47.78 -6.22
N LEU A 4 -46.20 48.41 -5.48
CA LEU A 4 -45.45 47.74 -4.41
C LEU A 4 -46.31 47.25 -3.23
N PRO A 5 -47.24 48.04 -2.65
CA PRO A 5 -48.02 47.55 -1.51
C PRO A 5 -48.99 46.42 -1.92
N THR A 6 -49.53 46.48 -3.13
CA THR A 6 -50.41 45.45 -3.69
C THR A 6 -49.66 44.14 -3.98
N LEU A 7 -48.44 44.22 -4.52
CA LEU A 7 -47.61 43.05 -4.77
C LEU A 7 -47.11 42.42 -3.46
N ALA A 8 -46.76 43.24 -2.47
CA ALA A 8 -46.37 42.74 -1.14
C ALA A 8 -47.55 42.02 -0.44
N ALA A 9 -48.76 42.59 -0.50
CA ALA A 9 -49.95 41.94 0.03
C ALA A 9 -50.27 40.62 -0.71
N ALA A 10 -50.19 40.61 -2.04
CA ALA A 10 -50.38 39.41 -2.83
C ALA A 10 -49.34 38.32 -2.51
N PHE A 11 -48.08 38.72 -2.29
CA PHE A 11 -47.01 37.79 -1.91
C PHE A 11 -47.25 37.17 -0.54
N VAL A 12 -47.62 37.97 0.47
CA VAL A 12 -47.89 37.47 1.82
C VAL A 12 -49.09 36.53 1.84
N VAL A 13 -50.17 36.85 1.10
CA VAL A 13 -51.34 35.97 0.99
C VAL A 13 -50.97 34.66 0.29
N THR A 14 -50.23 34.73 -0.83
CA THR A 14 -49.81 33.53 -1.55
C THR A 14 -48.90 32.66 -0.69
N LEU A 15 -47.94 33.26 0.02
CA LEU A 15 -47.06 32.54 0.95
C LEU A 15 -47.88 31.87 2.05
N ALA A 16 -48.82 32.60 2.68
CA ALA A 16 -49.68 32.05 3.73
C ALA A 16 -50.55 30.89 3.22
N VAL A 17 -51.04 30.95 1.98
CA VAL A 17 -51.81 29.84 1.36
C VAL A 17 -50.92 28.64 1.08
N VAL A 18 -49.69 28.84 0.59
CA VAL A 18 -48.75 27.74 0.30
C VAL A 18 -48.28 27.08 1.60
N THR A 19 -47.86 27.86 2.59
CA THR A 19 -47.38 27.33 3.88
C THR A 19 -48.53 26.77 4.72
N GLY A 20 -49.71 27.39 4.69
CA GLY A 20 -50.92 26.89 5.34
C GLY A 20 -51.46 25.62 4.69
N GLY A 21 -51.44 25.52 3.36
CA GLY A 21 -51.81 24.32 2.62
C GLY A 21 -50.89 23.13 2.92
N ALA A 22 -49.57 23.36 2.97
CA ALA A 22 -48.60 22.33 3.35
C ALA A 22 -48.75 21.87 4.81
N ALA A 23 -49.01 22.80 5.74
CA ALA A 23 -49.16 22.48 7.17
C ALA A 23 -50.48 21.73 7.48
N VAL A 24 -51.58 22.08 6.81
CA VAL A 24 -52.89 21.42 7.05
C VAL A 24 -52.95 20.05 6.37
N THR A 25 -52.34 19.88 5.19
CA THR A 25 -52.33 18.58 4.51
C THR A 25 -51.56 17.52 5.31
N GLY A 26 -50.45 17.90 5.96
CA GLY A 26 -49.69 17.01 6.83
C GLY A 26 -50.43 16.60 8.12
N TYR A 27 -51.25 17.49 8.69
CA TYR A 27 -51.96 17.20 9.94
C TYR A 27 -53.25 16.38 9.73
N VAL A 28 -53.93 16.53 8.59
CA VAL A 28 -55.19 15.82 8.29
C VAL A 28 -54.94 14.41 7.71
N THR A 29 -53.73 14.13 7.23
CA THR A 29 -53.36 12.81 6.65
C THR A 29 -52.54 11.92 7.59
N ALA A 30 -52.21 12.39 8.80
CA ALA A 30 -51.36 11.68 9.75
C ALA A 30 -51.99 10.41 10.34
N ASP A 31 -53.32 10.27 10.35
CA ASP A 31 -54.01 9.08 10.87
C ASP A 31 -54.32 8.01 9.81
N GLY A 32 -53.82 8.17 8.56
CA GLY A 32 -54.16 7.27 7.45
C GLY A 32 -53.00 6.90 6.52
N ALA A 33 -51.78 7.35 6.78
CA ALA A 33 -50.63 6.85 6.05
C ALA A 33 -50.39 5.40 6.49
N ALA A 34 -50.73 4.44 5.61
CA ALA A 34 -50.26 3.07 5.75
C ALA A 34 -48.75 3.13 6.03
N PRO A 35 -48.24 2.35 6.99
CA PRO A 35 -46.81 2.35 7.28
C PRO A 35 -46.06 2.17 5.97
N ALA A 36 -45.03 2.99 5.75
CA ALA A 36 -44.16 2.82 4.59
C ALA A 36 -43.83 1.33 4.50
N PRO A 37 -44.02 0.69 3.34
CA PRO A 37 -43.74 -0.74 3.22
C PRO A 37 -42.32 -0.94 3.75
N ALA A 38 -42.17 -1.83 4.73
CA ALA A 38 -40.84 -2.17 5.22
C ALA A 38 -40.02 -2.55 3.99
N ILE A 39 -38.88 -1.89 3.78
CA ILE A 39 -37.92 -2.30 2.76
C ILE A 39 -37.38 -3.65 3.21
N GLN A 40 -38.12 -4.72 2.88
CA GLN A 40 -37.71 -6.11 2.98
C GLN A 40 -36.88 -6.36 1.75
N ASN A 41 -35.64 -5.93 1.82
CA ASN A 41 -34.65 -6.33 0.84
C ASN A 41 -33.76 -7.34 1.56
N ASP A 42 -34.04 -8.62 1.32
CA ASP A 42 -33.31 -9.75 1.92
C ASP A 42 -31.80 -9.63 1.67
N HIS A 43 -31.39 -8.96 0.59
CA HIS A 43 -29.97 -8.65 0.29
C HIS A 43 -29.29 -7.73 1.31
N TYR A 44 -30.02 -6.96 2.12
CA TYR A 44 -29.44 -6.13 3.20
C TYR A 44 -29.71 -6.70 4.59
N GLN A 45 -30.40 -7.84 4.68
CA GLN A 45 -30.83 -8.45 5.94
C GLN A 45 -30.23 -9.84 6.17
N ASN A 46 -29.45 -10.37 5.22
CA ASN A 46 -28.80 -11.65 5.39
C ASN A 46 -27.60 -11.50 6.36
N PRO A 47 -27.70 -12.04 7.59
CA PRO A 47 -26.62 -11.96 8.57
C PRO A 47 -25.37 -12.74 8.12
N ASP A 48 -25.51 -13.67 7.16
CA ASP A 48 -24.43 -14.49 6.63
C ASP A 48 -23.65 -13.79 5.50
N LEU A 49 -24.02 -12.56 5.10
CA LEU A 49 -23.25 -11.78 4.12
C LEU A 49 -21.88 -11.32 4.65
N ILE A 50 -21.73 -11.29 5.97
CA ILE A 50 -20.46 -11.02 6.61
C ILE A 50 -19.86 -12.39 6.94
N ALA A 51 -19.04 -12.93 6.04
CA ALA A 51 -18.38 -14.23 6.23
C ALA A 51 -17.42 -14.24 7.44
N ASN A 52 -16.92 -13.06 7.83
CA ASN A 52 -16.17 -12.84 9.06
C ASN A 52 -16.48 -11.44 9.61
N ASP A 53 -17.22 -11.38 10.72
CA ASP A 53 -17.55 -10.12 11.41
C ASP A 53 -16.57 -9.80 12.54
N THR A 54 -15.58 -10.68 12.77
CA THR A 54 -14.50 -10.45 13.74
C THR A 54 -13.53 -9.44 13.11
N PRO A 55 -13.47 -8.20 13.62
CA PRO A 55 -12.49 -7.24 13.13
C PRO A 55 -11.10 -7.73 13.51
N GLY A 56 -10.13 -7.62 12.60
CA GLY A 56 -8.72 -7.73 12.95
C GLY A 56 -8.37 -6.73 14.05
N GLN A 57 -7.29 -6.96 14.78
CA GLN A 57 -6.79 -5.96 15.70
C GLN A 57 -6.30 -4.80 14.81
N ALA A 58 -6.85 -3.61 14.97
CA ALA A 58 -6.42 -2.44 14.19
C ALA A 58 -4.96 -2.01 14.50
N THR A 59 -4.18 -2.89 15.13
CA THR A 59 -2.79 -2.76 15.54
C THR A 59 -2.00 -3.84 14.82
N VAL A 60 -1.13 -3.41 13.91
CA VAL A 60 -0.17 -4.28 13.23
C VAL A 60 0.95 -4.58 14.21
N GLU A 61 1.10 -5.85 14.59
CA GLU A 61 2.19 -6.32 15.44
C GLU A 61 3.36 -6.85 14.59
N MET A 62 4.57 -6.76 15.12
CA MET A 62 5.80 -7.31 14.50
C MET A 62 6.46 -8.26 15.49
N ASP A 63 7.02 -9.36 14.99
CA ASP A 63 7.74 -10.34 15.81
C ASP A 63 9.27 -10.21 15.65
N ALA A 64 9.75 -9.63 14.55
CA ALA A 64 11.17 -9.55 14.26
C ALA A 64 11.90 -8.63 15.25
N THR A 65 12.92 -9.18 15.92
CA THR A 65 13.87 -8.39 16.69
C THR A 65 15.12 -8.13 15.84
N ALA A 66 15.09 -7.06 15.05
CA ALA A 66 16.22 -6.64 14.21
C ALA A 66 16.89 -5.37 14.76
N ARG A 67 18.12 -5.10 14.32
CA ARG A 67 18.74 -3.77 14.51
C ARG A 67 17.90 -2.71 13.77
N SER A 68 18.01 -1.43 14.12
CA SER A 68 17.37 -0.36 13.34
C SER A 68 17.70 -0.52 11.85
N GLN A 69 16.66 -0.51 11.01
CA GLN A 69 16.72 -0.68 9.55
C GLN A 69 16.09 0.53 8.89
N THR A 70 16.55 0.90 7.71
CA THR A 70 15.96 1.96 6.89
C THR A 70 15.15 1.32 5.77
N VAL A 71 13.83 1.50 5.81
CA VAL A 71 12.91 1.06 4.76
C VAL A 71 12.58 2.25 3.86
N LEU A 72 12.98 2.17 2.59
CA LEU A 72 12.63 3.17 1.59
C LEU A 72 11.31 2.79 0.91
N VAL A 73 10.38 3.74 0.83
CA VAL A 73 9.07 3.55 0.19
C VAL A 73 8.97 4.47 -1.02
N ASP A 74 8.74 3.91 -2.21
CA ASP A 74 8.35 4.64 -3.41
C ASP A 74 6.83 4.53 -3.63
N PRO A 75 6.06 5.57 -3.27
CA PRO A 75 4.61 5.59 -3.43
C PRO A 75 4.16 5.75 -4.89
N GLY A 76 5.06 5.93 -5.87
CA GLY A 76 4.67 6.17 -7.27
C GLY A 76 4.07 7.54 -7.51
N VAL A 77 4.40 8.54 -6.69
CA VAL A 77 3.93 9.92 -6.87
C VAL A 77 4.86 10.70 -7.80
N GLU A 78 4.30 11.29 -8.85
CA GLU A 78 5.04 12.21 -9.71
C GLU A 78 5.31 13.55 -9.00
N PRO A 79 6.45 14.21 -9.26
CA PRO A 79 6.72 15.54 -8.72
C PRO A 79 5.68 16.56 -9.23
N THR A 80 4.86 17.08 -8.33
CA THR A 80 3.94 18.17 -8.65
C THR A 80 4.73 19.40 -9.09
N SER A 81 4.39 19.97 -10.25
CA SER A 81 5.01 21.20 -10.74
C SER A 81 4.99 22.31 -9.67
N PRO A 82 6.12 23.01 -9.42
CA PRO A 82 6.16 24.10 -8.45
C PRO A 82 5.28 25.25 -8.95
N GLY A 83 4.05 25.34 -8.42
CA GLY A 83 3.07 26.36 -8.82
C GLY A 83 1.60 25.97 -8.62
N GLY A 84 1.29 24.67 -8.44
CA GLY A 84 -0.05 24.21 -8.06
C GLY A 84 -0.22 24.24 -6.54
N ALA A 85 -1.03 25.15 -6.02
CA ALA A 85 -1.09 25.51 -4.61
C ALA A 85 -1.77 24.51 -3.66
N PHE A 86 -1.80 23.20 -3.94
CA PHE A 86 -2.37 22.24 -2.99
C PHE A 86 -1.63 20.89 -2.95
N PRO A 87 -1.26 20.38 -1.76
CA PRO A 87 -0.58 19.08 -1.57
C PRO A 87 -1.56 17.89 -1.68
N LEU A 88 -2.49 17.92 -2.65
CA LEU A 88 -3.59 16.96 -2.78
C LEU A 88 -3.20 15.50 -3.09
N PRO A 89 -2.10 15.15 -3.79
CA PRO A 89 -1.82 13.73 -4.06
C PRO A 89 -1.49 12.94 -2.79
N LEU A 90 -0.91 13.59 -1.76
CA LEU A 90 -0.66 12.98 -0.44
C LEU A 90 -1.94 12.77 0.39
N ILE A 91 -3.08 13.32 -0.06
CA ILE A 91 -4.39 13.24 0.61
C ILE A 91 -5.36 12.32 -0.17
N GLY A 92 -4.84 11.52 -1.12
CA GLY A 92 -5.62 10.57 -1.91
C GLY A 92 -6.53 11.23 -2.97
N LEU A 93 -6.24 12.47 -3.37
CA LEU A 93 -7.00 13.19 -4.40
C LEU A 93 -6.15 13.40 -5.65
N GLY A 94 -6.27 12.48 -6.62
CA GLY A 94 -5.90 12.72 -8.03
C GLY A 94 -4.45 12.41 -8.43
N GLY A 95 -3.76 11.48 -7.77
CA GLY A 95 -2.49 10.90 -8.25
C GLY A 95 -2.65 9.39 -8.50
N GLY A 96 -1.86 8.83 -9.42
CA GLY A 96 -1.81 7.38 -9.70
C GLY A 96 -0.90 6.59 -8.75
N GLY A 97 -0.52 7.18 -7.61
CA GLY A 97 0.34 6.56 -6.60
C GLY A 97 -0.37 6.40 -5.25
N VAL A 98 0.26 5.68 -4.34
CA VAL A 98 -0.26 5.36 -3.01
C VAL A 98 -0.11 6.55 -2.07
N ALA A 99 -1.17 6.93 -1.36
CA ALA A 99 -1.12 8.06 -0.44
C ALA A 99 -0.37 7.70 0.85
N ASP A 100 0.23 8.69 1.52
CA ASP A 100 0.89 8.50 2.83
C ASP A 100 -0.04 7.80 3.84
N ARG A 101 -1.34 8.13 3.81
CA ARG A 101 -2.36 7.50 4.64
C ARG A 101 -2.42 5.98 4.42
N ASP A 102 -2.28 5.53 3.18
CA ASP A 102 -2.56 4.15 2.80
C ASP A 102 -1.42 3.22 3.23
N ILE A 103 -0.19 3.73 3.35
CA ILE A 103 0.94 2.98 3.92
C ILE A 103 1.07 3.11 5.45
N ARG A 104 0.20 3.89 6.11
CA ARG A 104 0.33 4.17 7.56
C ARG A 104 0.37 2.92 8.44
N PRO A 105 -0.45 1.88 8.22
CA PRO A 105 -0.40 0.69 9.06
C PRO A 105 1.00 0.04 9.05
N LEU A 106 1.59 -0.15 7.87
CA LEU A 106 2.95 -0.67 7.72
C LEU A 106 4.00 0.28 8.31
N ALA A 107 3.93 1.56 7.97
CA ALA A 107 4.90 2.55 8.43
C ALA A 107 4.89 2.72 9.95
N ASN A 108 3.70 2.72 10.58
CA ASN A 108 3.59 2.82 12.03
C ASN A 108 4.18 1.58 12.71
N ALA A 109 3.91 0.37 12.20
CA ALA A 109 4.49 -0.86 12.74
C ALA A 109 6.03 -0.81 12.73
N LEU A 110 6.62 -0.41 11.59
CA LEU A 110 8.07 -0.23 11.46
C LEU A 110 8.63 0.82 12.43
N ILE A 111 7.98 1.99 12.53
CA ILE A 111 8.44 3.10 13.39
C ILE A 111 8.33 2.72 14.88
N GLU A 112 7.22 2.10 15.29
CA GLU A 112 6.97 1.68 16.66
C GLU A 112 7.98 0.60 17.12
N ASN A 113 8.47 -0.20 16.19
CA ASN A 113 9.52 -1.21 16.42
C ASN A 113 10.96 -0.66 16.22
N GLY A 114 11.11 0.65 16.03
CA GLY A 114 12.42 1.32 16.04
C GLY A 114 13.16 1.31 14.71
N HIS A 115 12.45 1.10 13.59
CA HIS A 115 12.98 1.23 12.23
C HIS A 115 12.73 2.63 11.67
N GLU A 116 13.55 3.03 10.70
CA GLU A 116 13.41 4.28 9.96
C GLU A 116 12.62 4.05 8.67
N VAL A 117 11.64 4.91 8.39
CA VAL A 117 10.87 4.87 7.15
C VAL A 117 11.16 6.14 6.35
N GLY A 118 11.76 5.96 5.17
CA GLY A 118 12.03 7.03 4.21
C GLY A 118 11.06 6.97 3.05
N VAL A 119 10.53 8.10 2.61
CA VAL A 119 9.70 8.18 1.39
C VAL A 119 10.57 8.72 0.24
N TYR A 120 10.54 8.06 -0.90
CA TYR A 120 11.16 8.53 -2.14
C TYR A 120 10.17 9.42 -2.90
N VAL A 121 10.60 10.65 -3.20
CA VAL A 121 9.90 11.57 -4.09
C VAL A 121 10.97 12.17 -5.00
N PRO A 122 10.92 11.94 -6.33
CA PRO A 122 11.92 12.49 -7.25
C PRO A 122 11.94 14.03 -7.20
N ASP A 123 13.12 14.64 -7.08
CA ASP A 123 13.27 16.09 -7.18
C ASP A 123 13.76 16.48 -8.60
N PRO A 124 12.91 17.10 -9.44
CA PRO A 124 13.30 17.47 -10.80
C PRO A 124 14.36 18.59 -10.84
N ASN A 125 14.57 19.32 -9.74
CA ASN A 125 15.51 20.43 -9.66
C ASN A 125 16.85 20.05 -9.02
N GLN A 126 17.00 18.81 -8.55
CA GLN A 126 18.21 18.39 -7.86
C GLN A 126 19.39 18.37 -8.83
N ARG A 127 20.35 19.29 -8.60
CA ARG A 127 21.58 19.37 -9.39
C ARG A 127 22.53 18.26 -8.95
N ARG A 128 22.80 17.32 -9.84
CA ARG A 128 23.73 16.22 -9.57
C ARG A 128 25.18 16.73 -9.56
N PRO A 129 26.02 16.31 -8.60
CA PRO A 129 27.45 16.59 -8.63
C PRO A 129 28.10 16.00 -9.90
N PRO A 130 29.15 16.62 -10.45
CA PRO A 130 29.87 16.04 -11.58
C PRO A 130 30.58 14.74 -11.17
N THR A 131 30.29 13.65 -11.88
CA THR A 131 30.93 12.34 -11.68
C THR A 131 32.36 12.32 -12.24
N ARG A 132 33.18 11.36 -11.77
CA ARG A 132 34.49 11.10 -12.41
C ARG A 132 34.30 10.73 -13.89
N PRO A 133 35.24 11.10 -14.77
CA PRO A 133 35.21 10.69 -16.16
C PRO A 133 35.12 9.16 -16.29
N GLY A 134 34.10 8.66 -16.99
CA GLY A 134 33.92 7.23 -17.29
C GLY A 134 33.07 6.43 -16.29
N ALA A 135 32.43 7.07 -15.33
CA ALA A 135 31.39 6.45 -14.50
C ALA A 135 30.05 7.16 -14.73
N ASP A 136 29.00 6.39 -14.94
CA ASP A 136 27.64 6.93 -15.00
C ASP A 136 27.25 7.43 -13.60
N PRO A 137 26.67 8.65 -13.48
CA PRO A 137 26.17 9.14 -12.20
C PRO A 137 25.09 8.20 -11.68
N PRO A 138 25.06 7.89 -10.36
CA PRO A 138 23.92 7.18 -9.80
C PRO A 138 22.62 7.98 -10.03
N THR A 139 21.51 7.27 -10.20
CA THR A 139 20.18 7.85 -10.22
C THR A 139 19.81 8.38 -8.82
N GLN A 140 18.83 9.29 -8.72
CA GLN A 140 18.35 9.74 -7.39
C GLN A 140 17.82 8.55 -6.58
N LEU A 141 17.08 7.64 -7.22
CA LEU A 141 16.66 6.39 -6.59
C LEU A 141 17.86 5.56 -6.14
N GLY A 142 18.87 5.39 -7.00
CA GLY A 142 20.09 4.64 -6.67
C GLY A 142 20.84 5.20 -5.47
N GLU A 143 20.92 6.53 -5.33
CA GLU A 143 21.49 7.19 -4.15
C GLU A 143 20.71 6.85 -2.87
N ARG A 144 19.37 6.80 -2.95
CA ARG A 144 18.50 6.47 -1.81
C ARG A 144 18.54 4.98 -1.46
N LEU A 145 18.54 4.10 -2.46
CA LEU A 145 18.69 2.65 -2.29
C LEU A 145 20.05 2.28 -1.70
N ALA A 146 21.10 3.08 -1.98
CA ALA A 146 22.41 2.88 -1.39
C ALA A 146 22.41 3.04 0.14
N GLU A 147 21.48 3.83 0.69
CA GLU A 147 21.35 4.08 2.13
C GLU A 147 20.29 3.19 2.81
N ALA A 148 19.39 2.58 2.03
CA ALA A 148 18.30 1.76 2.53
C ALA A 148 18.71 0.30 2.78
N ASP A 149 18.11 -0.35 3.77
CA ASP A 149 18.21 -1.79 4.02
C ASP A 149 17.10 -2.57 3.28
N ALA A 150 15.89 -1.98 3.13
CA ALA A 150 14.75 -2.58 2.41
C ALA A 150 14.02 -1.56 1.53
N PHE A 151 13.26 -2.05 0.55
CA PHE A 151 12.54 -1.23 -0.42
C PHE A 151 11.09 -1.68 -0.59
N VAL A 152 10.15 -0.74 -0.61
CA VAL A 152 8.74 -0.97 -0.92
C VAL A 152 8.38 -0.10 -2.11
N THR A 153 7.79 -0.65 -3.15
CA THR A 153 7.34 0.11 -4.30
C THR A 153 5.95 -0.27 -4.75
N PHE A 154 5.23 0.77 -5.17
CA PHE A 154 3.92 0.69 -5.83
C PHE A 154 3.99 1.19 -7.28
N ARG A 155 5.17 1.64 -7.69
CA ARG A 155 5.44 2.20 -9.00
C ARG A 155 5.92 1.10 -9.94
N THR A 156 5.56 1.19 -11.21
CA THR A 156 5.94 0.20 -12.22
C THR A 156 6.74 0.78 -13.38
N ASP A 157 6.82 2.10 -13.53
CA ASP A 157 7.41 2.82 -14.66
C ASP A 157 8.81 3.37 -14.37
N TYR A 158 9.74 2.51 -13.96
CA TYR A 158 11.14 2.90 -13.74
C TYR A 158 11.94 3.05 -15.05
N GLU A 159 12.87 4.01 -15.05
CA GLU A 159 13.83 4.16 -16.14
C GLU A 159 14.90 3.05 -16.09
N PRO A 160 15.58 2.72 -17.21
CA PRO A 160 16.58 1.65 -17.25
C PRO A 160 17.67 1.76 -16.17
N ASP A 161 18.25 2.94 -15.97
CA ASP A 161 19.28 3.15 -14.94
C ASP A 161 18.73 3.02 -13.49
N GLU A 162 17.41 3.19 -13.30
CA GLU A 162 16.74 2.96 -12.02
C GLU A 162 16.50 1.46 -11.80
N LEU A 163 16.15 0.71 -12.86
CA LEU A 163 16.03 -0.74 -12.82
C LEU A 163 17.37 -1.40 -12.48
N ASP A 164 18.48 -0.95 -13.08
CA ASP A 164 19.83 -1.43 -12.75
C ASP A 164 20.17 -1.21 -11.26
N ALA A 165 19.69 -0.10 -10.67
CA ALA A 165 19.87 0.20 -9.26
C ALA A 165 19.01 -0.70 -8.35
N ILE A 166 17.79 -1.04 -8.77
CA ILE A 166 16.91 -1.98 -8.07
C ILE A 166 17.49 -3.40 -8.13
N GLU A 167 17.95 -3.86 -9.30
CA GLU A 167 18.63 -5.14 -9.47
C GLU A 167 19.84 -5.24 -8.52
N SER A 168 20.71 -4.22 -8.56
CA SER A 168 21.88 -4.14 -7.68
C SER A 168 21.50 -4.13 -6.19
N PHE A 169 20.34 -3.58 -5.84
CA PHE A 169 19.84 -3.54 -4.47
C PHE A 169 19.45 -4.93 -3.96
N VAL A 170 18.70 -5.69 -4.78
CA VAL A 170 18.30 -7.08 -4.51
C VAL A 170 19.53 -7.99 -4.45
N ASP A 171 20.45 -7.89 -5.41
CA ASP A 171 21.70 -8.66 -5.46
C ASP A 171 22.59 -8.47 -4.23
N SER A 172 22.47 -7.32 -3.59
CA SER A 172 23.20 -6.98 -2.36
C SER A 172 22.49 -7.45 -1.09
N GLY A 173 21.45 -8.27 -1.20
CA GLY A 173 20.68 -8.84 -0.08
C GLY A 173 19.56 -7.95 0.45
N GLY A 174 19.19 -6.89 -0.29
CA GLY A 174 18.07 -6.01 0.07
C GLY A 174 16.73 -6.70 -0.19
N HIS A 175 15.79 -6.54 0.74
CA HIS A 175 14.44 -7.06 0.56
C HIS A 175 13.54 -6.05 -0.15
N VAL A 176 12.74 -6.53 -1.10
CA VAL A 176 11.83 -5.72 -1.90
C VAL A 176 10.40 -6.22 -1.75
N VAL A 177 9.46 -5.32 -1.50
CA VAL A 177 8.02 -5.56 -1.64
C VAL A 177 7.51 -4.74 -2.82
N LEU A 178 7.00 -5.42 -3.84
CA LEU A 178 6.22 -4.84 -4.94
C LEU A 178 4.75 -5.09 -4.65
N ALA A 179 3.96 -4.04 -4.49
CA ALA A 179 2.51 -4.16 -4.40
C ALA A 179 1.88 -3.36 -5.55
N THR A 180 1.08 -4.01 -6.38
CA THR A 180 0.55 -3.41 -7.60
C THR A 180 -0.96 -3.22 -7.51
N GLU A 181 -1.48 -2.17 -8.15
CA GLU A 181 -2.92 -2.02 -8.36
C GLU A 181 -3.30 -2.57 -9.75
N PRO A 182 -4.34 -3.41 -9.88
CA PRO A 182 -4.78 -3.90 -11.18
C PRO A 182 -5.06 -2.77 -12.17
N ASP A 183 -5.76 -1.72 -11.75
CA ASP A 183 -6.12 -0.60 -12.64
C ASP A 183 -4.90 0.20 -13.12
N ALA A 184 -3.80 0.21 -12.35
CA ALA A 184 -2.56 0.89 -12.68
C ALA A 184 -1.65 0.04 -13.59
N ALA A 185 -1.57 -1.27 -13.33
CA ALA A 185 -0.63 -2.18 -14.01
C ALA A 185 -0.87 -2.36 -15.51
N TYR A 186 -2.09 -2.13 -16.00
CA TYR A 186 -2.46 -2.47 -17.39
C TYR A 186 -2.40 -1.31 -18.38
N SER A 187 -2.20 -0.08 -17.88
CA SER A 187 -2.21 1.11 -18.72
C SER A 187 -0.81 1.54 -19.15
N GLU A 188 0.24 1.07 -18.46
CA GLU A 188 1.60 1.56 -18.61
C GLU A 188 2.60 0.47 -19.04
N PRO A 189 3.47 0.72 -20.02
CA PRO A 189 4.44 -0.27 -20.51
C PRO A 189 5.55 -0.63 -19.51
N GLY A 190 5.70 0.13 -18.42
CA GLY A 190 6.79 -0.02 -17.45
C GLY A 190 6.77 -1.32 -16.64
N ALA A 191 5.57 -1.82 -16.31
CA ALA A 191 5.40 -2.97 -15.41
C ALA A 191 6.18 -4.22 -15.85
N ALA A 192 6.22 -4.50 -17.15
CA ALA A 192 6.94 -5.67 -17.67
C ALA A 192 8.46 -5.60 -17.45
N SER A 193 9.05 -4.40 -17.45
CA SER A 193 10.48 -4.22 -17.22
C SER A 193 10.84 -4.40 -15.75
N LEU A 194 10.05 -3.84 -14.84
CA LEU A 194 10.23 -4.05 -13.40
C LEU A 194 9.99 -5.51 -13.00
N ASP A 195 8.91 -6.13 -13.51
CA ASP A 195 8.59 -7.54 -13.30
C ASP A 195 9.79 -8.43 -13.69
N ALA A 196 10.40 -8.17 -14.85
CA ALA A 196 11.60 -8.89 -15.30
C ALA A 196 12.82 -8.66 -14.40
N THR A 197 13.05 -7.44 -13.93
CA THR A 197 14.13 -7.10 -12.99
C THR A 197 13.98 -7.82 -11.64
N LEU A 198 12.75 -8.03 -11.20
CA LEU A 198 12.43 -8.65 -9.91
C LEU A 198 12.13 -10.16 -9.99
N ASP A 199 12.23 -10.77 -11.19
CA ASP A 199 11.88 -12.16 -11.45
C ASP A 199 10.44 -12.53 -11.02
N VAL A 200 9.50 -11.61 -11.24
CA VAL A 200 8.06 -11.77 -10.98
C VAL A 200 7.25 -11.50 -12.23
N THR A 201 5.94 -11.75 -12.18
CA THR A 201 5.01 -11.47 -13.27
C THR A 201 3.69 -10.98 -12.73
N THR A 202 3.07 -10.03 -13.40
CA THR A 202 1.69 -9.58 -13.15
C THR A 202 0.78 -9.96 -14.33
N GLU A 203 -0.37 -10.59 -14.06
CA GLU A 203 -1.35 -10.91 -15.11
C GLU A 203 -2.36 -9.77 -15.34
N PRO A 204 -2.99 -9.66 -16.53
CA PRO A 204 -4.07 -8.71 -16.74
C PRO A 204 -5.43 -9.15 -16.17
N GLY A 205 -6.11 -8.21 -15.53
CA GLY A 205 -7.45 -8.34 -14.94
C GLY A 205 -7.43 -8.51 -13.42
N TYR A 206 -8.52 -8.06 -12.78
CA TYR A 206 -8.78 -8.38 -11.37
C TYR A 206 -9.44 -9.75 -11.18
N VAL A 207 -9.19 -10.36 -10.03
CA VAL A 207 -9.88 -11.55 -9.52
C VAL A 207 -11.15 -11.12 -8.79
N TYR A 208 -12.24 -11.88 -8.96
CA TYR A 208 -13.50 -11.64 -8.27
C TYR A 208 -14.15 -12.95 -7.82
N ASN A 209 -14.98 -12.87 -6.79
CA ASN A 209 -15.77 -13.99 -6.30
C ASN A 209 -17.22 -13.55 -6.01
N MET A 210 -18.17 -14.12 -6.75
CA MET A 210 -19.59 -13.76 -6.62
C MET A 210 -20.29 -14.50 -5.47
N ALA A 211 -19.70 -15.60 -4.98
CA ALA A 211 -20.29 -16.48 -3.99
C ALA A 211 -19.82 -16.15 -2.56
N GLU A 212 -18.52 -15.95 -2.38
CA GLU A 212 -17.90 -15.66 -1.09
C GLU A 212 -16.89 -14.51 -1.25
N ASN A 213 -17.25 -13.34 -0.70
CA ASN A 213 -16.48 -12.11 -0.77
C ASN A 213 -16.74 -11.24 0.45
N ASP A 214 -15.90 -10.23 0.68
CA ASP A 214 -16.12 -9.27 1.76
C ASP A 214 -16.97 -8.08 1.28
N LEU A 215 -18.28 -8.29 1.21
CA LEU A 215 -19.31 -7.29 0.90
C LEU A 215 -19.17 -6.60 -0.47
N ASN A 216 -18.24 -7.05 -1.31
CA ASN A 216 -18.00 -6.61 -2.66
C ASN A 216 -17.34 -7.75 -3.44
N TYR A 217 -17.88 -8.12 -4.59
CA TYR A 217 -17.38 -9.24 -5.40
C TYR A 217 -15.91 -9.12 -5.83
N GLN A 218 -15.36 -7.90 -5.94
CA GLN A 218 -13.93 -7.70 -6.25
C GLN A 218 -13.04 -7.87 -5.01
N ARG A 219 -13.62 -7.74 -3.82
CA ARG A 219 -12.90 -7.90 -2.57
C ARG A 219 -12.85 -9.38 -2.20
N VAL A 220 -11.82 -10.03 -2.68
CA VAL A 220 -11.64 -11.48 -2.60
C VAL A 220 -10.88 -11.88 -1.35
N TYR A 221 -11.24 -13.05 -0.83
CA TYR A 221 -10.47 -13.72 0.19
C TYR A 221 -9.33 -14.51 -0.43
N ALA A 222 -8.19 -14.54 0.25
CA ALA A 222 -7.04 -15.34 -0.11
C ALA A 222 -6.55 -16.15 1.09
N GLU A 223 -6.12 -17.39 0.82
CA GLU A 223 -5.66 -18.33 1.84
C GLU A 223 -4.23 -18.76 1.58
N ALA A 224 -3.51 -19.08 2.65
CA ALA A 224 -2.15 -19.56 2.59
C ALA A 224 -2.04 -20.88 1.82
N THR A 225 -1.07 -20.96 0.92
CA THR A 225 -0.76 -22.22 0.21
C THR A 225 -0.01 -23.21 1.13
N ARG A 226 0.68 -22.67 2.14
CA ARG A 226 1.46 -23.39 3.15
C ARG A 226 1.82 -22.45 4.31
N GLU A 227 2.16 -23.03 5.45
CA GLU A 227 2.70 -22.30 6.60
C GLU A 227 4.11 -21.79 6.29
N MET A 228 4.35 -20.50 6.52
CA MET A 228 5.65 -19.83 6.44
C MET A 228 5.61 -18.50 7.19
N ALA A 229 6.76 -17.86 7.37
CA ALA A 229 6.85 -16.57 8.07
C ALA A 229 5.89 -15.49 7.53
N LEU A 230 5.61 -15.46 6.21
CA LEU A 230 4.65 -14.51 5.62
C LEU A 230 3.17 -14.81 5.94
N THR A 231 2.86 -16.03 6.37
CA THR A 231 1.48 -16.50 6.61
C THR A 231 1.23 -16.87 8.07
N GLU A 232 2.17 -16.59 8.97
CA GLU A 232 1.99 -16.82 10.40
C GLU A 232 0.82 -15.96 10.91
N GLY A 233 -0.14 -16.60 11.58
CA GLY A 233 -1.35 -15.91 12.05
C GLY A 233 -2.31 -15.44 10.96
N VAL A 234 -2.08 -15.79 9.68
CA VAL A 234 -2.96 -15.44 8.56
C VAL A 234 -3.78 -16.67 8.17
N ASP A 235 -4.97 -16.82 8.75
CA ASP A 235 -5.93 -17.84 8.28
C ASP A 235 -6.50 -17.42 6.92
N ARG A 236 -6.80 -16.11 6.77
CA ARG A 236 -7.35 -15.54 5.55
C ARG A 236 -7.04 -14.04 5.42
N ALA A 237 -6.50 -13.66 4.27
CA ALA A 237 -6.32 -12.27 3.88
C ALA A 237 -7.48 -11.78 2.99
N VAL A 238 -7.65 -10.46 2.91
CA VAL A 238 -8.67 -9.80 2.09
C VAL A 238 -8.01 -8.78 1.17
N PHE A 239 -8.16 -8.96 -0.14
CA PHE A 239 -7.65 -8.02 -1.13
C PHE A 239 -8.80 -7.28 -1.83
N PRO A 240 -8.91 -5.94 -1.69
CA PRO A 240 -9.93 -5.09 -2.31
C PRO A 240 -10.08 -5.24 -3.82
N SER A 241 -8.96 -5.34 -4.55
CA SER A 241 -8.91 -5.54 -5.99
C SER A 241 -7.57 -6.17 -6.34
N ALA A 242 -7.51 -7.51 -6.38
CA ALA A 242 -6.27 -8.22 -6.65
C ALA A 242 -6.14 -8.66 -8.10
N THR A 243 -4.94 -8.54 -8.65
CA THR A 243 -4.52 -9.20 -9.87
C THR A 243 -3.70 -10.46 -9.56
N PRO A 244 -3.73 -11.49 -10.41
CA PRO A 244 -2.78 -12.58 -10.26
C PRO A 244 -1.33 -12.10 -10.43
N VAL A 245 -0.46 -12.65 -9.59
CA VAL A 245 0.99 -12.48 -9.62
C VAL A 245 1.68 -13.85 -9.66
N GLY A 246 2.91 -13.87 -10.16
CA GLY A 246 3.67 -15.10 -10.39
C GLY A 246 5.17 -14.88 -10.29
N THR A 247 5.91 -15.98 -10.29
CA THR A 247 7.37 -16.02 -10.42
C THR A 247 7.77 -17.40 -10.96
N THR A 248 8.99 -17.51 -11.48
CA THR A 248 9.53 -18.79 -11.96
C THR A 248 10.05 -19.67 -10.83
N ALA A 249 10.21 -19.13 -9.62
CA ALA A 249 10.68 -19.86 -8.46
C ALA A 249 9.69 -20.95 -8.01
N THR A 250 10.19 -22.17 -7.79
CA THR A 250 9.35 -23.30 -7.38
C THR A 250 8.90 -23.15 -5.93
N GLY A 251 7.59 -23.28 -5.69
CA GLY A 251 7.03 -23.20 -4.35
C GLY A 251 6.93 -21.77 -3.80
N ALA A 252 7.02 -20.77 -4.68
CA ALA A 252 6.98 -19.35 -4.33
C ALA A 252 5.59 -18.80 -3.99
N ASP A 253 4.52 -19.50 -4.36
CA ASP A 253 3.15 -19.10 -4.03
C ASP A 253 2.97 -18.98 -2.52
N VAL A 254 2.40 -17.85 -2.07
CA VAL A 254 2.13 -17.59 -0.66
C VAL A 254 0.63 -17.57 -0.39
N LEU A 255 -0.12 -16.73 -1.11
CA LEU A 255 -1.58 -16.63 -0.99
C LEU A 255 -2.24 -16.89 -2.34
N ARG A 256 -3.31 -17.68 -2.33
CA ARG A 256 -4.17 -17.94 -3.51
C ARG A 256 -5.61 -17.54 -3.21
N PRO A 257 -6.39 -17.13 -4.22
CA PRO A 257 -7.78 -16.82 -4.02
C PRO A 257 -8.55 -18.08 -3.60
N ILE A 258 -9.58 -17.92 -2.77
CA ILE A 258 -10.43 -19.04 -2.36
C ILE A 258 -11.18 -19.65 -3.55
N ALA A 259 -11.65 -20.88 -3.38
CA ALA A 259 -12.43 -21.59 -4.39
C ALA A 259 -13.66 -20.79 -4.86
N GLY A 260 -13.98 -20.88 -6.15
CA GLY A 260 -15.08 -20.13 -6.78
C GLY A 260 -14.70 -18.72 -7.25
N SER A 261 -13.44 -18.32 -7.10
CA SER A 261 -12.91 -17.08 -7.67
C SER A 261 -12.68 -17.20 -9.17
N GLU A 262 -12.91 -16.12 -9.90
CA GLU A 262 -12.79 -16.02 -11.36
C GLU A 262 -11.91 -14.83 -11.75
N LEU A 263 -11.20 -14.93 -12.88
CA LEU A 263 -10.40 -13.84 -13.44
C LEU A 263 -11.25 -13.01 -14.43
N SER A 264 -11.28 -11.69 -14.29
CA SER A 264 -12.17 -10.81 -15.07
C SER A 264 -11.92 -10.81 -16.58
N THR A 265 -10.68 -11.00 -17.02
CA THR A 265 -10.31 -11.05 -18.45
C THR A 265 -10.78 -12.32 -19.14
N THR A 266 -10.79 -13.45 -18.43
CA THR A 266 -11.19 -14.75 -18.99
C THR A 266 -12.60 -15.18 -18.60
N ARG A 267 -13.12 -14.63 -17.50
CA ARG A 267 -14.37 -15.04 -16.83
C ARG A 267 -14.40 -16.54 -16.55
N ALA A 268 -13.25 -17.08 -16.18
CA ALA A 268 -13.07 -18.48 -15.87
C ALA A 268 -12.53 -18.64 -14.44
N PRO A 269 -12.78 -19.79 -13.79
CA PRO A 269 -12.22 -20.07 -12.47
C PRO A 269 -10.69 -19.89 -12.46
N THR A 270 -10.17 -19.27 -11.40
CA THR A 270 -8.74 -19.03 -11.21
C THR A 270 -8.29 -19.45 -9.82
N GLU A 271 -7.11 -20.06 -9.77
CA GLU A 271 -6.36 -20.36 -8.55
C GLU A 271 -4.96 -19.72 -8.60
N ALA A 272 -4.75 -18.79 -9.54
CA ALA A 272 -3.47 -18.12 -9.71
C ALA A 272 -3.13 -17.29 -8.45
N PRO A 273 -1.87 -17.28 -7.99
CA PRO A 273 -1.49 -16.62 -6.74
C PRO A 273 -1.78 -15.12 -6.75
N LEU A 274 -2.12 -14.57 -5.59
CA LEU A 274 -2.26 -13.12 -5.37
C LEU A 274 -1.08 -12.55 -4.57
N LEU A 275 -0.28 -13.43 -3.97
CA LEU A 275 0.98 -13.10 -3.31
C LEU A 275 1.99 -14.19 -3.60
N VAL A 276 3.17 -13.81 -4.09
CA VAL A 276 4.31 -14.70 -4.29
C VAL A 276 5.55 -14.15 -3.59
N ARG A 277 6.46 -15.05 -3.22
CA ARG A 277 7.77 -14.72 -2.67
C ARG A 277 8.86 -15.48 -3.42
N ASN A 278 9.82 -14.74 -3.98
CA ASN A 278 11.05 -15.26 -4.54
C ASN A 278 12.25 -14.70 -3.77
N ASP A 279 12.86 -15.51 -2.91
CA ASP A 279 13.98 -15.12 -2.05
C ASP A 279 13.73 -13.81 -1.27
N GLY A 280 14.40 -12.73 -1.68
CA GLY A 280 14.32 -11.37 -1.11
C GLY A 280 13.26 -10.48 -1.76
N VAL A 281 12.42 -11.00 -2.66
CA VAL A 281 11.34 -10.26 -3.32
C VAL A 281 9.98 -10.83 -2.95
N VAL A 282 9.05 -9.98 -2.57
CA VAL A 282 7.62 -10.28 -2.43
C VAL A 282 6.85 -9.44 -3.45
N ALA A 283 6.02 -10.10 -4.26
CA ALA A 283 5.07 -9.43 -5.15
C ALA A 283 3.63 -9.71 -4.71
N ILE A 284 2.84 -8.65 -4.63
CA ILE A 284 1.44 -8.65 -4.17
C ILE A 284 0.58 -8.00 -5.25
N GLY A 285 -0.49 -8.69 -5.64
CA GLY A 285 -1.41 -8.25 -6.68
C GLY A 285 -2.37 -7.12 -6.28
N ASP A 286 -2.22 -6.55 -5.09
CA ASP A 286 -3.07 -5.51 -4.53
C ASP A 286 -2.24 -4.69 -3.54
N SER A 287 -2.35 -3.35 -3.59
CA SER A 287 -1.71 -2.47 -2.60
C SER A 287 -2.69 -1.89 -1.59
N ASP A 288 -3.96 -1.76 -1.98
CA ASP A 288 -5.05 -1.25 -1.16
C ASP A 288 -5.28 -2.00 0.17
N PHE A 289 -4.85 -3.26 0.31
CA PHE A 289 -4.90 -4.00 1.57
C PHE A 289 -4.13 -3.33 2.71
N LEU A 290 -3.10 -2.54 2.38
CA LEU A 290 -2.31 -1.77 3.34
C LEU A 290 -3.09 -0.62 3.96
N SER A 291 -4.12 -0.10 3.27
CA SER A 291 -4.84 1.08 3.72
C SER A 291 -5.51 0.86 5.09
N PRO A 292 -5.65 1.89 5.94
CA PRO A 292 -6.24 1.73 7.28
C PRO A 292 -7.63 1.08 7.31
N ASP A 293 -8.39 1.21 6.22
CA ASP A 293 -9.71 0.60 6.09
C ASP A 293 -9.69 -0.89 5.75
N ASN A 294 -8.61 -1.37 5.14
CA ASN A 294 -8.45 -2.76 4.75
C ASN A 294 -7.47 -3.52 5.66
N ALA A 295 -6.53 -2.84 6.33
CA ALA A 295 -5.59 -3.44 7.27
C ALA A 295 -6.28 -4.16 8.44
N ARG A 296 -7.49 -3.75 8.82
CA ARG A 296 -8.29 -4.38 9.89
C ARG A 296 -9.27 -5.47 9.42
N ARG A 297 -9.24 -5.83 8.14
CA ARG A 297 -10.18 -6.80 7.55
C ARG A 297 -9.54 -8.18 7.52
N ALA A 298 -10.28 -9.17 8.02
CA ALA A 298 -9.75 -10.52 8.26
C ALA A 298 -8.39 -10.43 8.96
N ASP A 299 -7.38 -11.15 8.48
CA ASP A 299 -6.04 -11.20 9.08
C ASP A 299 -5.02 -10.35 8.30
N ASN A 300 -5.48 -9.27 7.65
CA ASN A 300 -4.57 -8.35 6.94
C ASN A 300 -3.60 -7.66 7.90
N ASP A 301 -3.96 -7.43 9.15
CA ASP A 301 -3.09 -6.90 10.20
C ASP A 301 -1.90 -7.82 10.45
N ALA A 302 -2.14 -9.13 10.58
CA ALA A 302 -1.10 -10.15 10.69
C ALA A 302 -0.24 -10.22 9.43
N LEU A 303 -0.85 -10.19 8.24
CA LEU A 303 -0.10 -10.18 6.97
C LEU A 303 0.83 -8.96 6.85
N ILE A 304 0.34 -7.77 7.23
CA ILE A 304 1.15 -6.54 7.22
C ILE A 304 2.30 -6.63 8.22
N GLY A 305 2.06 -7.22 9.39
CA GLY A 305 3.09 -7.51 10.39
C GLY A 305 4.20 -8.39 9.84
N ASN A 306 3.80 -9.49 9.20
CA ASN A 306 4.72 -10.42 8.56
C ASN A 306 5.52 -9.79 7.41
N LEU A 307 4.93 -8.85 6.66
CA LEU A 307 5.63 -8.07 5.64
C LEU A 307 6.64 -7.11 6.26
N ALA A 308 6.29 -6.47 7.38
CA ALA A 308 7.21 -5.61 8.11
C ALA A 308 8.41 -6.42 8.63
N ASP A 309 8.16 -7.61 9.19
CA ASP A 309 9.20 -8.55 9.61
C ASP A 309 10.08 -8.96 8.44
N PHE A 310 9.48 -9.33 7.31
CA PHE A 310 10.21 -9.65 6.08
C PHE A 310 11.13 -8.50 5.68
N LEU A 311 10.65 -7.25 5.63
CA LEU A 311 11.47 -6.09 5.24
C LEU A 311 12.70 -5.92 6.15
N VAL A 312 12.56 -6.13 7.46
CA VAL A 312 13.63 -5.83 8.43
C VAL A 312 14.57 -7.01 8.69
N THR A 313 14.21 -8.22 8.27
CA THR A 313 15.07 -9.42 8.32
C THR A 313 15.79 -9.66 6.98
N ASN A 314 16.45 -8.63 6.45
CA ASN A 314 17.23 -8.69 5.21
C ASN A 314 18.73 -8.90 5.48
N ASP A 315 19.48 -9.28 4.45
CA ASP A 315 20.92 -9.53 4.53
C ASP A 315 21.78 -8.30 4.16
N ARG A 316 21.13 -7.18 3.81
CA ARG A 316 21.81 -5.97 3.35
C ARG A 316 22.48 -5.24 4.51
N THR A 317 23.66 -4.68 4.22
CA THR A 317 24.33 -3.74 5.11
C THR A 317 24.75 -2.51 4.31
N PRO A 318 23.96 -1.42 4.36
CA PRO A 318 24.28 -0.18 3.69
C PRO A 318 25.63 0.37 4.17
N PRO A 319 26.39 1.06 3.31
CA PRO A 319 27.58 1.81 3.71
C PRO A 319 27.20 3.02 4.58
N GLY A 320 26.83 2.77 5.84
CA GLY A 320 26.53 3.76 6.88
C GLY A 320 27.46 3.63 8.09
N PRO A 321 27.34 4.52 9.11
CA PRO A 321 28.32 4.66 10.20
C PRO A 321 28.57 3.39 11.03
N GLY A 322 27.70 2.38 10.95
CA GLY A 322 27.83 1.09 11.65
C GLY A 322 28.58 -0.01 10.88
N GLY A 323 28.93 0.20 9.61
CA GLY A 323 29.55 -0.82 8.75
C GLY A 323 31.08 -0.82 8.71
N ALA A 324 31.75 0.13 9.38
CA ALA A 324 33.21 0.17 9.39
C ALA A 324 33.79 -0.78 10.45
N SER A 325 34.06 -2.02 10.06
CA SER A 325 35.26 -2.69 10.57
C SER A 325 36.45 -1.86 10.10
N GLY A 326 36.84 -0.87 10.89
CA GLY A 326 37.92 0.05 10.55
C GLY A 326 39.19 -0.73 10.17
N PRO A 327 40.01 -0.25 9.22
CA PRO A 327 41.30 -0.85 8.97
C PRO A 327 42.08 -0.86 10.28
N THR A 328 42.53 -2.04 10.75
CA THR A 328 43.51 -2.13 11.82
C THR A 328 44.71 -1.27 11.45
N GLN A 329 44.81 -0.11 12.10
CA GLN A 329 45.91 0.82 11.90
C GLN A 329 47.21 0.11 12.33
N PRO A 330 48.23 0.02 11.46
CA PRO A 330 49.52 -0.51 11.86
C PRO A 330 50.10 0.35 13.01
N PRO A 331 50.87 -0.22 13.94
CA PRO A 331 51.44 0.54 15.05
C PRO A 331 52.29 1.71 14.53
N GLN A 332 51.96 2.93 14.93
CA GLN A 332 52.80 4.10 14.66
C GLN A 332 54.12 3.96 15.46
N PRO A 333 55.30 4.03 14.83
CA PRO A 333 56.55 4.09 15.54
C PRO A 333 56.70 5.48 16.19
N GLY A 334 56.75 5.55 17.52
CA GLY A 334 57.25 6.76 18.18
C GLY A 334 56.61 7.23 19.48
N GLN A 335 55.72 6.48 20.15
CA GLN A 335 55.30 6.87 21.50
C GLN A 335 56.32 6.39 22.56
N PRO A 336 56.95 7.31 23.33
CA PRO A 336 57.78 6.92 24.46
C PRO A 336 56.89 6.40 25.61
N PRO A 337 57.37 5.45 26.43
CA PRO A 337 56.58 4.87 27.49
C PRO A 337 56.22 5.92 28.56
N ALA A 338 54.94 6.01 28.89
CA ALA A 338 54.46 6.77 30.03
C ALA A 338 54.95 6.08 31.32
N ASN A 339 55.76 6.81 32.09
CA ASN A 339 56.19 6.44 33.43
C ASN A 339 54.96 6.22 34.34
N GLY A 340 54.77 4.98 34.79
CA GLY A 340 53.90 4.62 35.89
C GLY A 340 54.69 4.47 37.17
N THR A 341 54.52 5.44 38.06
CA THR A 341 55.15 5.60 39.38
C THR A 341 54.74 4.49 40.35
N ALA A 342 55.70 4.03 41.15
CA ALA A 342 55.48 3.19 42.32
C ALA A 342 54.77 3.97 43.45
N GLY A 343 53.83 3.31 44.12
CA GLY A 343 53.14 3.76 45.33
C GLY A 343 52.18 2.68 45.80
#